data_AF-A0A9N7TYR0-F1
#
_entry.id   AF-A0A9N7TYR0-F1
#
_cell.length_a   1.000
_cell.length_b   1.000
_cell.length_c   1.000
_cell.angle_alpha   90.00
_cell.angle_beta   90.00
_cell.angle_gamma   90.00
#
_symmetry.space_group_name_H-M   'P 1'
#
loop_
_entity.id
_entity.type
_entity.pdbx_description
1 polymer ?
#
loop_
_entity_poly.entity_id
_entity_poly.type
_entity_poly.pdbx_seq_one_letter_code
_entity_poly.pdbx_strand_id
1 'polypeptide(L)'
;MAAELEDPATVRIDPVTLAALQDTGWYRVELSRAQSLVWGDSEGASFGSLSTCHHNSSSFFCTGSGLGCHFLHLHKGECQTDPYLEGCRVFKPLKNSSECWKKENTRPTPELAWSGEIWGLGSRCFSSNLTRQTQLLESSGSVEGRCYRHRCTGPNRYQIQVSGSDWVDCPPGGAIQINGYQGLVFCPDRRLCLYQDITPPSDDVGGFPPSNTSDPEGMMNPAQDGGGSSLRPHTELSVASALGFTAALCLLAALAVSYRKGRSCRNRVRTVPDDHSDL
;
A
#
# COMPACT_ATOMS: atom_id res chain seq x y z
N MET A 1 1.91 8.32 12.95
CA MET A 1 2.73 8.54 14.17
C MET A 1 2.45 7.41 15.14
N ALA A 2 3.40 6.49 15.35
CA ALA A 2 3.27 5.44 16.35
C ALA A 2 3.74 5.94 17.74
N ALA A 3 3.23 5.33 18.81
CA ALA A 3 3.54 5.74 20.19
C ALA A 3 4.94 5.29 20.66
N GLU A 4 5.52 4.29 19.99
CA GLU A 4 6.88 3.85 20.23
C GLU A 4 7.77 4.17 19.02
N LEU A 5 9.00 4.60 19.29
CA LEU A 5 9.99 4.82 18.24
C LEU A 5 10.51 3.49 17.74
N GLU A 6 10.27 3.22 16.46
CA GLU A 6 10.80 2.06 15.77
C GLU A 6 11.97 2.45 14.84
N ASP A 7 12.46 1.48 14.07
CA ASP A 7 13.41 1.74 13.00
C ASP A 7 12.84 2.80 12.03
N PRO A 8 13.61 3.81 11.60
CA PRO A 8 13.12 4.85 10.70
C PRO A 8 12.51 4.30 9.40
N ALA A 9 12.95 3.13 8.93
CA ALA A 9 12.41 2.47 7.75
C ALA A 9 11.02 1.85 7.97
N THR A 10 10.55 1.71 9.21
CA THR A 10 9.19 1.24 9.54
C THR A 10 8.23 2.38 9.86
N VAL A 11 8.74 3.59 10.11
CA VAL A 11 7.93 4.78 10.35
C VAL A 11 7.33 5.31 9.05
N ARG A 12 6.03 5.65 9.09
CA ARG A 12 5.30 6.18 7.93
C ARG A 12 4.54 7.46 8.28
N ILE A 13 4.54 8.40 7.35
CA ILE A 13 3.73 9.63 7.38
C ILE A 13 2.48 9.39 6.55
N ASP A 14 1.51 8.74 7.18
CA ASP A 14 0.25 8.31 6.59
C ASP A 14 -0.84 9.42 6.57
N PRO A 15 -1.99 9.19 5.91
CA PRO A 15 -3.08 10.16 5.89
C PRO A 15 -3.64 10.50 7.27
N VAL A 16 -3.59 9.58 8.24
CA VAL A 16 -4.05 9.83 9.61
C VAL A 16 -3.15 10.87 10.28
N THR A 17 -1.83 10.72 10.11
CA THR A 17 -0.82 11.64 10.60
C THR A 17 -1.00 13.03 9.98
N LEU A 18 -1.14 13.11 8.66
CA LEU A 18 -1.32 14.39 7.98
C LEU A 18 -2.65 15.06 8.33
N ALA A 19 -3.74 14.29 8.43
CA ALA A 19 -5.03 14.82 8.86
C ALA A 19 -4.96 15.39 10.28
N ALA A 20 -4.33 14.67 11.22
CA ALA A 20 -4.13 15.17 12.57
C ALA A 20 -3.33 16.50 12.60
N LEU A 21 -2.28 16.63 11.77
CA LEU A 21 -1.53 17.88 11.62
C LEU A 21 -2.38 19.01 11.06
N GLN A 22 -3.22 18.73 10.05
CA GLN A 22 -4.15 19.72 9.49
C GLN A 22 -5.17 20.20 10.52
N ASP A 23 -5.74 19.27 11.31
CA ASP A 23 -6.76 19.57 12.31
C ASP A 23 -6.25 20.44 13.46
N THR A 24 -4.93 20.44 13.69
CA THR A 24 -4.32 21.37 14.66
C THR A 24 -4.43 22.84 14.24
N GLY A 25 -4.65 23.12 12.96
CA GLY A 25 -4.69 24.48 12.39
C GLY A 25 -3.33 25.12 12.12
N TRP A 26 -2.22 24.47 12.50
CA TRP A 26 -0.85 25.00 12.29
C TRP A 26 -0.30 24.72 10.89
N TYR A 27 -0.83 23.70 10.21
CA TYR A 27 -0.30 23.22 8.94
C TYR A 27 -1.38 23.14 7.87
N ARG A 28 -0.99 23.49 6.64
CA ARG A 28 -1.71 23.09 5.43
C ARG A 28 -1.01 21.87 4.85
N VAL A 29 -1.68 20.72 4.85
CA VAL A 29 -1.09 19.46 4.41
C VAL A 29 -1.50 19.12 2.98
N GLU A 30 -0.66 18.35 2.30
CA GLU A 30 -0.93 17.84 0.96
C GLU A 30 -1.11 16.32 1.03
N LEU A 31 -2.36 15.85 1.09
CA LEU A 31 -2.67 14.42 1.27
C LEU A 31 -2.21 13.54 0.11
N SER A 32 -2.01 14.10 -1.09
CA SER A 32 -1.43 13.39 -2.26
C SER A 32 -0.01 12.88 -2.00
N ARG A 33 0.70 13.48 -1.03
CA ARG A 33 2.07 13.11 -0.64
C ARG A 33 2.11 12.19 0.58
N ALA A 34 0.93 11.80 1.10
CA ALA A 34 0.86 10.84 2.19
C ALA A 34 1.43 9.49 1.74
N GLN A 35 2.18 8.86 2.63
CA GLN A 35 2.56 7.47 2.47
C GLN A 35 1.35 6.58 2.73
N SER A 36 1.26 5.44 2.05
CA SER A 36 0.15 4.51 2.19
C SER A 36 -0.03 4.02 3.65
N LEU A 37 -1.26 4.08 4.16
CA LEU A 37 -1.66 3.47 5.43
C LEU A 37 -1.90 1.99 5.23
N VAL A 38 -0.90 1.18 5.57
CA VAL A 38 -0.96 -0.29 5.41
C VAL A 38 -1.55 -0.94 6.65
N TRP A 39 -1.24 -0.41 7.83
CA TRP A 39 -1.70 -0.95 9.11
C TRP A 39 -3.22 -0.93 9.20
N GLY A 40 -3.85 -2.11 9.21
CA GLY A 40 -5.30 -2.26 9.28
C GLY A 40 -6.04 -2.11 7.96
N ASP A 41 -5.36 -1.98 6.81
CA ASP A 41 -6.08 -1.83 5.55
C ASP A 41 -7.03 -3.00 5.31
N SER A 42 -8.30 -2.66 5.06
CA SER A 42 -9.37 -3.61 4.74
C SER A 42 -9.69 -4.66 5.82
N GLU A 43 -9.31 -4.40 7.08
CA GLU A 43 -9.64 -5.27 8.22
C GLU A 43 -11.03 -4.98 8.82
N GLY A 44 -11.68 -3.89 8.40
CA GLY A 44 -13.04 -3.53 8.82
C GLY A 44 -13.10 -2.74 10.13
N ALA A 45 -14.32 -2.39 10.55
CA ALA A 45 -14.56 -1.47 11.66
C ALA A 45 -14.18 -2.02 13.05
N SER A 46 -14.04 -3.34 13.19
CA SER A 46 -13.57 -3.96 14.43
C SER A 46 -12.05 -3.97 14.55
N PHE A 47 -11.31 -3.59 13.49
CA PHE A 47 -9.87 -3.52 13.55
C PHE A 47 -9.42 -2.50 14.61
N GLY A 48 -8.64 -2.97 15.58
CA GLY A 48 -8.21 -2.18 16.74
C GLY A 48 -8.95 -2.49 18.05
N SER A 49 -10.02 -3.30 18.03
CA SER A 49 -10.58 -3.83 19.29
C SER A 49 -9.72 -4.96 19.86
N LEU A 50 -9.73 -5.12 21.20
CA LEU A 50 -9.03 -6.23 21.87
C LEU A 50 -9.48 -7.60 21.34
N SER A 51 -10.75 -7.75 20.97
CA SER A 51 -11.26 -8.99 20.39
C SER A 51 -10.57 -9.35 19.06
N THR A 52 -10.15 -8.37 18.26
CA THR A 52 -9.52 -8.60 16.97
C THR A 52 -8.13 -9.22 17.13
N CYS A 53 -7.35 -8.76 18.11
CA CYS A 53 -6.02 -9.30 18.37
C CYS A 53 -6.04 -10.62 19.16
N HIS A 54 -7.01 -10.84 20.05
CA HIS A 54 -7.09 -12.08 20.84
C HIS A 54 -7.62 -13.29 20.06
N HIS A 55 -8.48 -13.08 19.06
CA HIS A 55 -9.09 -14.18 18.32
C HIS A 55 -8.35 -14.56 17.02
N ASN A 56 -7.11 -14.08 16.81
CA ASN A 56 -6.33 -14.32 15.59
C ASN A 56 -7.11 -13.99 14.30
N SER A 57 -8.02 -13.02 14.37
CA SER A 57 -8.89 -12.65 13.26
C SER A 57 -8.19 -11.79 12.20
N SER A 58 -6.95 -11.39 12.46
CA SER A 58 -6.21 -10.43 11.67
C SER A 58 -4.75 -10.85 11.52
N SER A 59 -4.22 -10.70 10.30
CA SER A 59 -2.82 -10.99 9.96
C SER A 59 -1.82 -9.96 10.49
N PHE A 60 -2.30 -8.85 11.06
CA PHE A 60 -1.46 -7.79 11.65
C PHE A 60 -0.98 -8.14 13.07
N PHE A 61 -1.69 -9.01 13.77
CA PHE A 61 -1.35 -9.42 15.13
C PHE A 61 -0.71 -10.81 15.13
N CYS A 62 -0.01 -11.12 16.21
CA CYS A 62 0.65 -12.41 16.41
C CYS A 62 0.41 -12.93 17.82
N THR A 63 0.69 -14.21 18.05
CA THR A 63 0.59 -14.85 19.37
C THR A 63 1.89 -15.53 19.77
N GLY A 64 2.14 -15.61 21.07
CA GLY A 64 3.36 -16.22 21.62
C GLY A 64 4.58 -15.31 21.46
N SER A 65 5.72 -15.93 21.16
CA SER A 65 7.03 -15.30 20.99
C SER A 65 7.74 -15.79 19.72
N GLY A 66 6.95 -16.14 18.69
CA GLY A 66 7.47 -16.65 17.42
C GLY A 66 8.18 -15.58 16.60
N LEU A 67 9.00 -16.04 15.66
CA LEU A 67 9.58 -15.20 14.62
C LEU A 67 8.61 -15.10 13.43
N GLY A 68 8.63 -13.96 12.74
CA GLY A 68 7.73 -13.69 11.62
C GLY A 68 8.19 -12.50 10.81
N CYS A 69 7.24 -11.84 10.15
CA CYS A 69 7.52 -10.68 9.33
C CYS A 69 6.84 -9.45 9.90
N HIS A 70 7.58 -8.35 9.92
CA HIS A 70 6.97 -7.03 10.14
C HIS A 70 5.90 -6.78 9.06
N PHE A 71 4.83 -6.04 9.37
CA PHE A 71 3.66 -5.89 8.49
C PHE A 71 3.96 -5.23 7.13
N LEU A 72 5.09 -4.52 7.02
CA LEU A 72 5.61 -3.96 5.77
C LEU A 72 6.43 -4.95 4.93
N HIS A 73 6.69 -6.15 5.47
CA HIS A 73 7.52 -7.19 4.85
C HIS A 73 8.94 -6.76 4.47
N LEU A 74 9.43 -5.66 5.04
CA LEU A 74 10.81 -5.21 4.86
C LEU A 74 11.78 -5.90 5.86
N HIS A 75 11.26 -6.28 7.03
CA HIS A 75 12.05 -6.82 8.13
C HIS A 75 11.51 -8.18 8.58
N LYS A 76 12.43 -9.05 8.99
CA LYS A 76 12.13 -10.13 9.93
C LYS A 76 11.80 -9.55 11.30
N GLY A 77 10.87 -10.15 12.01
CA GLY A 77 10.39 -9.67 13.28
C GLY A 77 10.19 -10.75 14.32
N GLU A 78 10.02 -10.32 15.56
CA GLU A 78 9.64 -11.13 16.70
C GLU A 78 8.28 -10.67 17.23
N CYS A 79 7.46 -11.63 17.65
CA CYS A 79 6.15 -11.34 18.20
C CYS A 79 6.26 -10.72 19.61
N GLN A 80 6.00 -9.42 19.71
CA GLN A 80 6.20 -8.63 20.93
C GLN A 80 4.98 -7.74 21.24
N THR A 81 4.84 -7.33 22.51
CA THR A 81 3.86 -6.35 23.00
C THR A 81 4.61 -5.13 23.53
N ASP A 82 3.91 -4.01 23.66
CA ASP A 82 4.38 -2.81 24.37
C ASP A 82 3.25 -2.21 25.22
N PRO A 83 3.52 -1.17 26.03
CA PRO A 83 2.51 -0.51 26.87
C PRO A 83 1.34 0.12 26.11
N TYR A 84 1.44 0.33 24.79
CA TYR A 84 0.45 0.98 23.94
C TYR A 84 -0.43 -0.02 23.16
N LEU A 85 -0.08 -1.30 23.17
CA LEU A 85 -0.83 -2.36 22.47
C LEU A 85 -1.91 -3.02 23.33
N GLU A 86 -2.14 -2.57 24.56
CA GLU A 86 -3.17 -3.11 25.47
C GLU A 86 -3.10 -4.65 25.64
N GLY A 87 -1.89 -5.21 25.58
CA GLY A 87 -1.65 -6.66 25.69
C GLY A 87 -1.73 -7.43 24.36
N CYS A 88 -2.15 -6.79 23.27
CA CYS A 88 -1.99 -7.31 21.92
C CYS A 88 -0.51 -7.40 21.53
N ARG A 89 -0.21 -8.28 20.57
CA ARG A 89 1.16 -8.48 20.09
C ARG A 89 1.24 -8.32 18.59
N VAL A 90 2.35 -7.78 18.13
CA VAL A 90 2.65 -7.53 16.72
C VAL A 90 4.09 -7.97 16.42
N PHE A 91 4.40 -8.26 15.16
CA PHE A 91 5.78 -8.58 14.77
C PHE A 91 6.60 -7.29 14.69
N LYS A 92 7.43 -7.05 15.71
CA LYS A 92 8.38 -5.94 15.74
C LYS A 92 9.69 -6.32 15.07
N PRO A 93 10.38 -5.41 14.35
CA PRO A 93 11.64 -5.73 13.67
C PRO A 93 12.71 -6.28 14.64
N LEU A 94 13.45 -7.31 14.25
CA LEU A 94 14.60 -7.77 15.04
C LEU A 94 15.71 -6.71 15.02
N LYS A 95 16.43 -6.55 16.14
CA LYS A 95 17.49 -5.54 16.27
C LYS A 95 18.71 -5.78 15.37
N ASN A 96 18.98 -7.03 14.99
CA ASN A 96 20.21 -7.41 14.27
C ASN A 96 19.88 -8.07 12.93
N SER A 97 20.23 -7.40 11.82
CA SER A 97 20.15 -7.95 10.46
C SER A 97 18.75 -8.43 10.06
N SER A 98 17.71 -7.71 10.47
CA SER A 98 16.33 -8.04 10.14
C SER A 98 15.95 -7.61 8.72
N GLU A 99 16.65 -6.63 8.17
CA GLU A 99 16.36 -5.99 6.89
C GLU A 99 16.61 -6.97 5.74
N CYS A 100 15.54 -7.39 5.05
CA CYS A 100 15.67 -8.30 3.92
C CYS A 100 16.30 -7.62 2.68
N TRP A 101 16.26 -6.29 2.61
CA TRP A 101 16.74 -5.57 1.44
C TRP A 101 18.25 -5.29 1.43
N LYS A 102 18.92 -5.45 2.58
CA LYS A 102 20.34 -5.19 2.78
C LYS A 102 21.17 -6.42 2.43
N LYS A 103 22.04 -6.34 1.41
CA LYS A 103 22.86 -7.48 0.99
C LYS A 103 23.88 -7.89 2.05
N GLU A 104 24.37 -6.93 2.82
CA GLU A 104 25.28 -7.09 3.95
C GLU A 104 24.71 -7.96 5.08
N ASN A 105 23.38 -8.12 5.15
CA ASN A 105 22.73 -9.03 6.09
C ASN A 105 22.81 -10.51 5.66
N THR A 106 23.39 -10.81 4.49
CA THR A 106 23.64 -12.18 4.06
C THR A 106 24.62 -12.86 5.02
N ARG A 107 24.14 -13.81 5.82
CA ARG A 107 24.98 -14.59 6.73
C ARG A 107 25.39 -15.91 6.07
N PRO A 108 26.69 -16.17 5.85
CA PRO A 108 27.16 -17.46 5.37
C PRO A 108 27.23 -18.46 6.53
N THR A 109 26.09 -18.88 7.07
CA THR A 109 26.04 -19.99 8.03
C THR A 109 25.36 -21.21 7.41
N PRO A 110 25.79 -22.44 7.76
CA PRO A 110 25.22 -23.67 7.22
C PRO A 110 23.71 -23.82 7.48
N GLU A 111 23.23 -23.34 8.63
CA GLU A 111 21.81 -23.41 9.03
C GLU A 111 20.91 -22.48 8.19
N LEU A 112 21.38 -21.27 7.84
CA LEU A 112 20.64 -20.37 6.94
C LEU A 112 20.70 -20.83 5.49
N ALA A 113 21.73 -21.58 5.08
CA ALA A 113 21.82 -22.12 3.73
C ALA A 113 20.64 -23.05 3.37
N TRP A 114 20.04 -23.72 4.36
CA TRP A 114 18.92 -24.64 4.14
C TRP A 114 17.58 -23.94 3.97
N SER A 115 17.43 -22.73 4.48
CA SER A 115 16.17 -21.96 4.37
C SER A 115 15.93 -21.33 3.00
N GLY A 116 16.99 -21.25 2.19
CA GLY A 116 16.97 -20.65 0.87
C GLY A 116 16.81 -19.13 0.87
N GLU A 117 17.12 -18.44 1.97
CA GLU A 117 17.00 -16.99 2.06
C GLU A 117 17.90 -16.26 1.05
N ILE A 118 17.40 -15.14 0.52
CA ILE A 118 18.11 -14.23 -0.38
C ILE A 118 17.88 -12.79 0.11
N TRP A 119 18.96 -12.04 0.28
CA TRP A 119 18.92 -10.61 0.63
C TRP A 119 19.21 -9.71 -0.57
N GLY A 120 18.67 -8.50 -0.53
CA GLY A 120 18.90 -7.44 -1.52
C GLY A 120 17.65 -6.64 -1.85
N LEU A 121 17.76 -5.53 -2.58
CA LEU A 121 16.67 -4.57 -2.83
C LEU A 121 15.31 -5.18 -3.22
N GLY A 122 15.35 -6.24 -4.03
CA GLY A 122 14.16 -6.99 -4.46
C GLY A 122 13.65 -8.02 -3.45
N SER A 123 14.18 -8.10 -2.24
CA SER A 123 13.79 -9.09 -1.22
C SER A 123 12.83 -8.53 -0.19
N ARG A 124 11.92 -9.39 0.26
CA ARG A 124 10.92 -9.13 1.30
C ARG A 124 10.86 -10.32 2.25
N CYS A 125 10.33 -10.09 3.45
CA CYS A 125 10.09 -11.13 4.42
C CYS A 125 8.81 -11.90 4.08
N PHE A 126 8.86 -13.22 4.12
CA PHE A 126 7.72 -14.13 3.99
C PHE A 126 7.71 -15.10 5.17
N SER A 127 6.52 -15.47 5.65
CA SER A 127 6.40 -16.56 6.60
C SER A 127 6.67 -17.88 5.89
N SER A 128 7.59 -18.69 6.42
CA SER A 128 8.07 -19.90 5.74
C SER A 128 8.64 -20.89 6.75
N ASN A 129 8.47 -22.18 6.46
CA ASN A 129 9.19 -23.27 7.13
C ASN A 129 10.01 -24.10 6.14
N LEU A 130 10.45 -23.48 5.03
CA LEU A 130 11.23 -24.16 4.03
C LEU A 130 12.55 -24.69 4.58
N THR A 131 12.82 -25.96 4.31
CA THR A 131 14.09 -26.62 4.56
C THR A 131 14.54 -27.33 3.29
N ARG A 132 15.77 -27.07 2.84
CA ARG A 132 16.35 -27.72 1.65
C ARG A 132 16.33 -29.23 1.85
N GLN A 133 15.86 -29.96 0.83
CA GLN A 133 15.68 -31.40 0.89
C GLN A 133 17.05 -32.12 0.87
N THR A 134 17.68 -32.26 2.03
CA THR A 134 18.82 -33.16 2.25
C THR A 134 18.29 -34.47 2.84
N GLN A 135 18.83 -35.60 2.39
CA GLN A 135 18.27 -36.95 2.63
C GLN A 135 18.26 -37.42 4.11
N LEU A 136 18.61 -36.58 5.10
CA LEU A 136 18.96 -37.07 6.45
C LEU A 136 18.35 -36.32 7.66
N LEU A 137 17.52 -35.29 7.50
CA LEU A 137 16.93 -34.58 8.66
C LEU A 137 15.44 -34.31 8.48
N GLU A 138 14.62 -35.18 9.07
CA GLU A 138 13.17 -35.02 9.27
C GLU A 138 12.84 -33.98 10.35
N SER A 139 13.40 -32.78 10.25
CA SER A 139 12.98 -31.66 11.10
C SER A 139 12.19 -30.68 10.25
N SER A 140 10.86 -30.78 10.33
CA SER A 140 10.00 -29.70 9.83
C SER A 140 10.28 -28.46 10.68
N GLY A 141 10.90 -27.44 10.09
CA GLY A 141 11.17 -26.19 10.78
C GLY A 141 9.88 -25.54 11.28
N SER A 142 9.98 -24.74 12.34
CA SER A 142 8.89 -23.84 12.71
C SER A 142 8.68 -22.79 11.63
N VAL A 143 7.43 -22.37 11.42
CA VAL A 143 7.13 -21.25 10.52
C VAL A 143 7.71 -19.98 11.12
N GLU A 144 8.57 -19.31 10.37
CA GLU A 144 9.22 -18.06 10.76
C GLU A 144 9.38 -17.09 9.58
N GLY A 145 9.80 -15.86 9.86
CA GLY A 145 10.10 -14.88 8.82
C GLY A 145 11.39 -15.21 8.08
N ARG A 146 11.32 -15.34 6.76
CA ARG A 146 12.45 -15.63 5.86
C ARG A 146 12.50 -14.61 4.72
N CYS A 147 13.70 -14.17 4.35
CA CYS A 147 13.89 -13.22 3.26
C CYS A 147 13.93 -13.91 1.90
N TYR A 148 13.00 -13.60 1.00
CA TYR A 148 13.00 -14.09 -0.39
C TYR A 148 12.88 -12.95 -1.37
N ARG A 149 13.39 -13.15 -2.59
CA ARG A 149 13.19 -12.19 -3.67
C ARG A 149 11.73 -12.18 -4.09
N HIS A 150 11.22 -11.00 -4.44
CA HIS A 150 9.89 -10.80 -4.98
C HIS A 150 9.95 -9.90 -6.21
N ARG A 151 9.01 -10.08 -7.12
CA ARG A 151 8.73 -9.15 -8.21
C ARG A 151 7.23 -9.03 -8.43
N CYS A 152 6.76 -7.81 -8.65
CA CYS A 152 5.35 -7.55 -8.90
C CYS A 152 4.99 -7.86 -10.35
N THR A 153 3.92 -8.62 -10.55
CA THR A 153 3.33 -8.91 -11.87
C THR A 153 1.99 -8.18 -12.07
N GLY A 154 1.45 -7.57 -10.99
CA GLY A 154 0.32 -6.66 -11.03
C GLY A 154 -0.13 -6.26 -9.62
N PRO A 155 -1.27 -5.56 -9.50
CA PRO A 155 -1.84 -5.19 -8.21
C PRO A 155 -2.12 -6.43 -7.37
N ASN A 156 -1.54 -6.52 -6.17
CA ASN A 156 -1.61 -7.68 -5.29
C ASN A 156 -1.21 -9.00 -6.00
N ARG A 157 -0.32 -8.97 -7.00
CA ARG A 157 0.13 -10.19 -7.70
C ARG A 157 1.64 -10.15 -7.86
N TYR A 158 2.28 -11.23 -7.47
CA TYR A 158 3.73 -11.29 -7.42
C TYR A 158 4.27 -12.71 -7.54
N GLN A 159 5.52 -12.78 -7.96
CA GLN A 159 6.32 -13.99 -7.98
C GLN A 159 7.43 -13.87 -6.94
N ILE A 160 7.83 -15.00 -6.39
CA ILE A 160 8.96 -15.08 -5.47
C ILE A 160 10.06 -15.95 -6.04
N GLN A 161 11.28 -15.74 -5.53
CA GLN A 161 12.42 -16.59 -5.81
C GLN A 161 13.15 -16.90 -4.50
N VAL A 162 13.32 -18.21 -4.26
CA VAL A 162 14.13 -18.80 -3.19
C VAL A 162 15.48 -19.23 -3.76
N SER A 163 16.52 -19.30 -2.93
CA SER A 163 17.88 -19.62 -3.39
C SER A 163 17.95 -20.96 -4.12
N GLY A 164 18.37 -20.95 -5.39
CA GLY A 164 18.45 -22.14 -6.22
C GLY A 164 17.12 -22.62 -6.81
N SER A 165 16.07 -21.78 -6.79
CA SER A 165 14.80 -22.02 -7.48
C SER A 165 14.55 -21.01 -8.60
N ASP A 166 13.67 -21.36 -9.53
CA ASP A 166 13.11 -20.44 -10.50
C ASP A 166 12.07 -19.51 -9.86
N TRP A 167 11.61 -18.51 -10.60
CA TRP A 167 10.51 -17.66 -10.16
C TRP A 167 9.20 -18.46 -10.12
N VAL A 168 8.51 -18.41 -8.98
CA VAL A 168 7.25 -19.12 -8.75
C VAL A 168 6.17 -18.11 -8.38
N ASP A 169 4.96 -18.28 -8.92
CA ASP A 169 3.79 -17.49 -8.55
C ASP A 169 3.39 -17.75 -7.10
N CYS A 170 3.20 -16.67 -6.33
CA CYS A 170 2.77 -16.73 -4.93
C CYS A 170 1.35 -16.14 -4.86
N PRO A 171 0.28 -16.96 -4.90
CA PRO A 171 -1.09 -16.47 -4.88
C PRO A 171 -1.37 -15.76 -3.54
N PRO A 172 -1.91 -14.53 -3.53
CA PRO A 172 -2.16 -13.78 -2.29
C PRO A 172 -3.04 -14.56 -1.32
N GLY A 173 -2.62 -14.63 -0.05
CA GLY A 173 -3.31 -15.38 1.01
C GLY A 173 -3.16 -16.91 0.91
N GLY A 174 -2.48 -17.40 -0.13
CA GLY A 174 -2.21 -18.83 -0.33
C GLY A 174 -0.89 -19.29 0.30
N ALA A 175 -0.57 -20.55 0.06
CA ALA A 175 0.72 -21.14 0.40
C ALA A 175 1.25 -21.96 -0.78
N ILE A 176 2.57 -21.97 -0.97
CA ILE A 176 3.21 -22.65 -2.09
C ILE A 176 4.36 -23.55 -1.65
N GLN A 177 4.56 -24.63 -2.39
CA GLN A 177 5.74 -25.49 -2.29
C GLN A 177 6.79 -25.03 -3.30
N ILE A 178 8.07 -25.21 -2.97
CA ILE A 178 9.20 -24.86 -3.84
C ILE A 178 9.98 -26.12 -4.17
N ASN A 179 10.23 -26.36 -5.45
CA ASN A 179 11.00 -27.52 -5.90
C ASN A 179 12.40 -27.52 -5.27
N GLY A 180 12.80 -28.67 -4.71
CA GLY A 180 14.08 -28.83 -4.00
C GLY A 180 14.03 -28.47 -2.50
N TYR A 181 12.86 -28.07 -2.00
CA TYR A 181 12.62 -27.75 -0.59
C TYR A 181 11.44 -28.56 -0.03
N GLN A 182 11.52 -28.91 1.24
CA GLN A 182 10.39 -29.38 2.04
C GLN A 182 9.77 -28.19 2.78
N GLY A 183 8.45 -28.23 3.04
CA GLY A 183 7.72 -27.16 3.71
C GLY A 183 6.96 -26.25 2.74
N LEU A 184 6.56 -25.08 3.24
CA LEU A 184 5.72 -24.11 2.54
C LEU A 184 6.24 -22.68 2.73
N VAL A 185 5.95 -21.84 1.74
CA VAL A 185 5.98 -20.38 1.86
C VAL A 185 4.54 -19.87 1.89
N PHE A 186 4.23 -19.01 2.86
CA PHE A 186 2.92 -18.38 3.00
C PHE A 186 2.94 -16.99 2.33
N CYS A 187 2.06 -16.80 1.36
CA CYS A 187 1.98 -15.60 0.53
C CYS A 187 1.12 -14.54 1.23
N PRO A 188 1.65 -13.37 1.60
CA PRO A 188 0.85 -12.32 2.22
C PRO A 188 -0.24 -11.79 1.27
N ASP A 189 -1.46 -11.66 1.78
CA ASP A 189 -2.53 -10.99 1.04
C ASP A 189 -2.52 -9.49 1.31
N ARG A 190 -2.71 -8.70 0.25
CA ARG A 190 -2.83 -7.24 0.29
C ARG A 190 -1.68 -6.48 0.94
N ARG A 191 -0.50 -7.09 1.08
CA ARG A 191 0.68 -6.43 1.67
C ARG A 191 1.75 -6.08 0.64
N LEU A 192 1.88 -6.91 -0.38
CA LEU A 192 2.90 -6.78 -1.42
C LEU A 192 2.25 -6.35 -2.73
N CYS A 193 2.95 -5.50 -3.48
CA CYS A 193 2.54 -5.07 -4.83
C CYS A 193 1.17 -4.37 -4.90
N LEU A 194 0.70 -3.79 -3.80
CA LEU A 194 -0.43 -2.86 -3.77
C LEU A 194 0.02 -1.42 -3.63
N TYR A 195 0.99 -1.19 -2.75
CA TYR A 195 1.49 0.14 -2.42
C TYR A 195 2.89 0.32 -3.01
N GLN A 196 3.02 1.27 -3.93
CA GLN A 196 4.28 1.52 -4.66
C GLN A 196 5.33 2.20 -3.78
N ASP A 197 4.90 2.86 -2.71
CA ASP A 197 5.73 3.61 -1.77
C ASP A 197 6.19 2.76 -0.57
N ILE A 198 5.94 1.44 -0.59
CA ILE A 198 6.60 0.47 0.31
C ILE A 198 7.88 -0.02 -0.38
N THR A 199 8.87 0.84 -0.36
CA THR A 199 10.22 0.53 -0.80
C THR A 199 11.19 0.64 0.37
N PRO A 200 12.31 -0.08 0.33
CA PRO A 200 13.39 0.18 1.25
C PRO A 200 13.81 1.66 1.20
N PRO A 201 14.32 2.22 2.31
CA PRO A 201 15.00 3.51 2.26
C PRO A 201 16.07 3.46 1.17
N SER A 202 16.08 4.45 0.28
CA SER A 202 17.19 4.63 -0.65
C SER A 202 18.38 5.19 0.14
N ASP A 203 19.57 4.62 -0.04
CA ASP A 203 20.80 5.20 0.50
C ASP A 203 21.15 6.56 -0.16
N ASP A 204 20.41 6.95 -1.21
CA ASP A 204 20.45 8.28 -1.79
C ASP A 204 19.67 9.29 -0.93
N VAL A 205 20.29 9.72 0.18
CA VAL A 205 20.05 11.05 0.73
C VAL A 205 20.74 12.06 -0.20
N GLY A 206 20.18 12.21 -1.40
CA GLY A 206 20.57 13.18 -2.39
C GLY A 206 19.50 14.27 -2.49
N GLY A 207 19.66 15.33 -1.71
CA GLY A 207 19.04 16.63 -1.93
C GLY A 207 17.50 16.66 -1.96
N PHE A 208 16.90 17.11 -0.86
CA PHE A 208 15.63 17.83 -1.00
C PHE A 208 15.81 18.91 -2.10
N PRO A 209 14.96 18.96 -3.14
CA PRO A 209 14.98 20.11 -4.02
C PRO A 209 14.69 21.34 -3.15
N PRO A 210 15.50 22.42 -3.24
CA PRO A 210 15.24 23.61 -2.47
C PRO A 210 13.83 24.09 -2.79
N SER A 211 13.05 24.34 -1.73
CA SER A 211 11.78 25.03 -1.83
C SER A 211 12.04 26.35 -2.58
N ASN A 212 11.55 26.45 -3.81
CA ASN A 212 11.45 27.72 -4.51
C ASN A 212 10.32 28.54 -3.84
N THR A 213 10.60 29.05 -2.64
CA THR A 213 9.88 30.19 -2.09
C THR A 213 10.58 31.45 -2.60
N SER A 214 10.19 31.88 -3.79
CA SER A 214 10.38 33.27 -4.20
C SER A 214 9.12 34.04 -3.82
N ASP A 215 9.10 34.59 -2.60
CA ASP A 215 8.21 35.71 -2.29
C ASP A 215 8.80 37.00 -2.86
N PRO A 216 8.01 37.84 -3.54
CA PRO A 216 8.47 39.12 -4.07
C PRO A 216 8.11 40.25 -3.10
N GLU A 217 9.09 40.82 -2.42
CA GLU A 217 8.95 42.15 -1.82
C GLU A 217 10.17 43.03 -2.13
N GLY A 218 9.91 44.29 -2.50
CA GLY A 218 10.80 45.40 -2.13
C GLY A 218 11.80 45.90 -3.16
N MET A 219 11.28 46.48 -4.23
CA MET A 219 11.91 47.40 -5.19
C MET A 219 12.83 48.47 -4.57
N MET A 220 14.05 48.66 -5.12
CA MET A 220 14.62 49.98 -5.48
C MET A 220 15.95 49.86 -6.27
N ASN A 221 16.02 50.60 -7.40
CA ASN A 221 17.22 51.19 -8.07
C ASN A 221 18.02 50.39 -9.14
N PRO A 222 18.66 51.07 -10.13
CA PRO A 222 18.09 51.17 -11.48
C PRO A 222 19.05 50.78 -12.63
N ALA A 223 18.43 50.56 -13.80
CA ALA A 223 18.89 50.75 -15.18
C ALA A 223 20.34 50.35 -15.58
N GLN A 224 20.45 49.36 -16.48
CA GLN A 224 21.16 49.52 -17.75
C GLN A 224 20.79 48.42 -18.79
N ASP A 225 20.16 48.90 -19.86
CA ASP A 225 20.27 48.62 -21.29
C ASP A 225 20.84 47.28 -21.84
N GLY A 226 20.17 46.73 -22.87
CA GLY A 226 20.71 45.62 -23.68
C GLY A 226 19.76 44.77 -24.56
N GLY A 227 18.94 45.40 -25.42
CA GLY A 227 18.51 44.98 -26.78
C GLY A 227 18.16 43.54 -27.23
N GLY A 228 16.91 43.37 -27.71
CA GLY A 228 16.45 42.63 -28.94
C GLY A 228 16.25 41.10 -28.85
N SER A 229 15.17 40.44 -29.31
CA SER A 229 14.07 40.74 -30.25
C SER A 229 12.84 39.80 -30.08
N SER A 230 11.66 40.34 -30.44
CA SER A 230 10.41 39.76 -31.00
C SER A 230 10.49 38.40 -31.75
N LEU A 231 9.45 37.54 -31.92
CA LEU A 231 7.98 37.66 -31.90
C LEU A 231 7.33 36.22 -31.93
N ARG A 232 6.35 35.99 -31.03
CA ARG A 232 5.04 35.26 -31.18
C ARG A 232 4.90 33.72 -31.28
N PRO A 233 3.69 33.17 -30.96
CA PRO A 233 3.51 31.95 -30.16
C PRO A 233 2.67 30.85 -30.86
N HIS A 234 2.78 29.61 -30.40
CA HIS A 234 1.83 28.56 -30.77
C HIS A 234 1.04 28.08 -29.55
N THR A 235 -0.18 28.60 -29.50
CA THR A 235 -1.45 28.08 -29.00
C THR A 235 -1.44 26.72 -28.28
N GLU A 236 -1.58 26.78 -26.95
CA GLU A 236 -2.12 25.72 -26.10
C GLU A 236 -3.63 25.56 -26.34
N LEU A 237 -4.06 24.36 -26.70
CA LEU A 237 -5.47 24.02 -26.90
C LEU A 237 -6.08 23.62 -25.53
N SER A 238 -6.78 24.56 -24.89
CA SER A 238 -7.40 24.32 -23.58
C SER A 238 -8.50 23.26 -23.63
N VAL A 239 -8.28 22.17 -22.88
CA VAL A 239 -9.19 21.04 -22.60
C VAL A 239 -10.51 21.47 -21.91
N ALA A 240 -10.65 22.74 -21.53
CA ALA A 240 -11.83 23.27 -20.87
C ALA A 240 -13.09 23.37 -21.75
N SER A 241 -12.96 23.25 -23.08
CA SER A 241 -14.11 23.34 -23.99
C SER A 241 -14.85 22.01 -24.20
N ALA A 242 -14.22 20.85 -23.93
CA ALA A 242 -14.85 19.54 -24.17
C ALA A 242 -15.83 19.11 -23.06
N LEU A 243 -15.62 19.56 -21.81
CA LEU A 243 -16.46 19.19 -20.67
C LEU A 243 -17.80 19.95 -20.62
N GLY A 244 -17.88 21.12 -21.24
CA GLY A 244 -19.13 21.88 -21.34
C GLY A 244 -20.15 21.26 -22.28
N PHE A 245 -19.70 20.70 -23.42
CA PHE A 245 -20.59 20.10 -24.41
C PHE A 245 -21.18 18.76 -23.95
N THR A 246 -20.44 17.96 -23.18
CA THR A 246 -20.93 16.67 -22.66
C THR A 246 -22.02 16.85 -21.60
N ALA A 247 -21.86 17.83 -20.70
CA ALA A 247 -22.87 18.14 -19.69
C ALA A 247 -24.19 18.64 -20.31
N ALA A 248 -24.10 19.50 -21.35
CA ALA A 248 -25.28 20.03 -22.05
C ALA A 248 -26.06 18.93 -22.79
N LEU A 249 -25.36 17.99 -23.45
CA LEU A 249 -26.00 16.85 -24.13
C LEU A 249 -26.69 15.89 -23.14
N CYS A 250 -26.10 15.64 -21.98
CA CYS A 250 -26.71 14.82 -20.93
C CYS A 250 -27.99 15.44 -20.36
N LEU A 251 -28.01 16.76 -20.15
CA LEU A 251 -29.20 17.48 -19.68
C LEU A 251 -30.33 17.44 -20.71
N LEU A 252 -30.02 17.62 -22.00
CA LEU A 252 -31.00 17.54 -23.08
C LEU A 252 -31.59 16.12 -23.21
N ALA A 253 -30.77 15.08 -23.04
CA ALA A 253 -31.24 13.69 -23.05
C ALA A 253 -32.18 13.40 -21.86
N ALA A 254 -31.84 13.88 -20.66
CA ALA A 254 -32.67 13.72 -19.47
C ALA A 254 -34.04 14.43 -19.60
N LEU A 255 -34.06 15.63 -20.18
CA LEU A 255 -35.30 16.37 -20.46
C LEU A 255 -36.15 15.65 -21.53
N ALA A 256 -35.53 15.10 -22.57
CA ALA A 256 -36.24 14.34 -23.60
C ALA A 256 -36.88 13.05 -23.04
N VAL A 257 -36.19 12.33 -22.15
CA VAL A 257 -36.73 11.14 -21.47
C VAL A 257 -37.89 11.53 -20.54
N SER A 258 -37.75 12.61 -19.78
CA SER A 258 -38.80 13.11 -18.88
C SER A 258 -40.04 13.55 -19.65
N TYR A 259 -39.87 14.22 -20.79
CA TYR A 259 -40.97 14.60 -21.68
C TYR A 259 -41.67 13.38 -22.29
N ARG A 260 -40.93 12.36 -22.74
CA ARG A 260 -41.52 11.11 -23.25
C ARG A 260 -42.31 10.37 -22.17
N LYS A 261 -41.80 10.32 -20.93
CA LYS A 261 -42.50 9.68 -19.80
C LYS A 261 -43.77 10.44 -19.41
N GLY A 262 -43.73 11.77 -19.39
CA GLY A 262 -44.90 12.62 -19.15
C GLY A 262 -45.98 12.48 -20.24
N ARG A 263 -45.58 12.35 -21.51
CA ARG A 263 -46.51 12.15 -22.63
C ARG A 263 -47.17 10.77 -22.60
N SER A 264 -46.45 9.74 -22.17
CA SER A 264 -46.99 8.38 -21.98
C SER A 264 -48.00 8.30 -20.83
N CYS A 265 -47.71 8.96 -19.69
CA CYS A 265 -48.68 9.07 -18.59
C CYS A 265 -49.94 9.84 -19.01
N ARG A 266 -49.81 10.90 -19.81
CA ARG A 266 -50.97 11.67 -20.29
C ARG A 266 -51.88 10.88 -21.23
N ASN A 267 -51.31 9.95 -22.01
CA ASN A 267 -52.11 9.06 -22.86
C ASN A 267 -52.79 7.94 -22.06
N ARG A 268 -52.26 7.55 -20.89
CA ARG A 268 -52.85 6.52 -20.02
C ARG A 268 -54.06 6.99 -19.21
N VAL A 269 -54.17 8.30 -18.94
CA VAL A 269 -55.32 8.89 -18.22
C VAL A 269 -56.56 9.03 -19.10
N ARG A 270 -56.46 8.87 -20.43
CA ARG A 270 -57.57 9.06 -21.37
C ARG A 270 -58.41 7.80 -21.66
N THR A 271 -58.14 6.68 -21.00
CA THR A 271 -58.87 5.41 -21.22
C THR A 271 -59.31 4.80 -19.90
N VAL A 272 -60.44 5.26 -19.36
CA VAL A 272 -61.28 4.50 -18.43
C VAL A 272 -62.74 4.80 -18.84
N PRO A 273 -63.55 3.81 -19.24
CA PRO A 273 -64.99 3.98 -19.38
C PRO A 273 -65.65 3.94 -18.00
N ASP A 274 -66.67 4.79 -17.82
CA ASP A 274 -67.66 4.71 -16.76
C ASP A 274 -68.22 3.29 -16.65
N ASP A 275 -68.29 2.76 -15.43
CA ASP A 275 -69.39 1.85 -15.10
C ASP A 275 -69.94 2.19 -13.71
N HIS A 276 -71.26 2.32 -13.72
CA HIS A 276 -72.14 2.71 -12.64
C HIS A 276 -72.53 1.48 -11.80
N SER A 277 -73.03 1.75 -10.58
CA SER A 277 -74.00 0.93 -9.83
C SER A 277 -73.48 -0.38 -9.21
N ASP A 278 -73.94 -0.87 -8.06
CA ASP A 278 -74.82 -0.42 -6.98
C ASP A 278 -74.70 -1.51 -5.87
N LEU A 279 -75.04 -1.13 -4.63
CA LEU A 279 -75.21 -1.92 -3.39
C LEU A 279 -73.96 -2.21 -2.54
#